data_AF-A0A832MBR7-F1
#
_entry.id   AF-A0A832MBR7-F1
#
_cell.length_a   1.000
_cell.length_b   1.000
_cell.length_c   1.000
_cell.angle_alpha   90.00
_cell.angle_beta   90.00
_cell.angle_gamma   90.00
#
_symmetry.space_group_name_H-M   'P 1'
#
loop_
_entity.id
_entity.type
_entity.pdbx_description
1 polymer ?
#
loop_
_entity_poly.entity_id
_entity_poly.type
_entity_poly.pdbx_seq_one_letter_code
_entity_poly.pdbx_strand_id
1 'polypeptide(L)'
;MNRFSLCALAVVGAAGLLAAASPAQALSLQEIIDNGTPIVAGDKIFSNFTYLSTTLPANQIAVNFVDSSAVQFGANWNSAYGGGTMSSVIGYTVSVSPGVDNVITGAGLDFAGHVIIGDARATVGETLFDDANSKNYGLQVYYDGEGGLADNLSDSTSVDPGVTSLRVIKSIDVSANGQAFGAVNFVANTFTQTPGGGENPPVIPEPASLALLPLAIVGLALRKRLAR
;
A
#
# COMPACT_ATOMS: atom_id res chain seq x y z
N MET A 1 57.91 -15.51 -30.47
CA MET A 1 56.90 -16.58 -30.54
C MET A 1 55.88 -16.36 -29.43
N ASN A 2 54.61 -16.19 -29.81
CA ASN A 2 53.37 -16.55 -29.08
C ASN A 2 53.17 -16.02 -27.62
N ARG A 3 52.03 -15.47 -27.18
CA ARG A 3 50.64 -15.37 -27.68
C ARG A 3 49.82 -14.49 -26.69
N PHE A 4 48.89 -13.70 -27.23
CA PHE A 4 47.50 -13.43 -26.78
C PHE A 4 47.13 -12.78 -25.41
N SER A 5 46.24 -11.80 -25.55
CA SER A 5 45.44 -11.01 -24.58
C SER A 5 44.63 -11.80 -23.54
N LEU A 6 44.28 -11.13 -22.42
CA LEU A 6 42.87 -10.89 -22.06
C LEU A 6 42.72 -9.81 -20.97
N CYS A 7 41.81 -8.86 -21.21
CA CYS A 7 41.32 -7.89 -20.24
C CYS A 7 40.50 -8.58 -19.13
N ALA A 8 40.59 -8.09 -17.89
CA ALA A 8 39.55 -8.30 -16.89
C ALA A 8 39.25 -6.97 -16.18
N LEU A 9 38.06 -6.48 -16.50
CA LEU A 9 37.35 -5.35 -15.92
C LEU A 9 37.16 -5.59 -14.41
N ALA A 10 37.74 -4.75 -13.55
CA ALA A 10 37.40 -4.77 -12.13
C ALA A 10 36.03 -4.11 -11.96
N VAL A 11 35.02 -4.93 -11.69
CA VAL A 11 33.66 -4.50 -11.38
C VAL A 11 33.67 -3.66 -10.11
N VAL A 12 33.15 -2.44 -10.22
CA VAL A 12 32.89 -1.52 -9.11
C VAL A 12 31.96 -2.19 -8.10
N GLY A 13 32.39 -2.25 -6.84
CA GLY A 13 31.60 -2.84 -5.76
C GLY A 13 30.29 -2.09 -5.55
N ALA A 14 29.17 -2.76 -5.84
CA ALA A 14 27.88 -2.39 -5.30
C ALA A 14 27.90 -2.69 -3.79
N ALA A 15 28.03 -1.66 -2.97
CA ALA A 15 27.78 -1.73 -1.55
C ALA A 15 26.32 -2.16 -1.34
N GLY A 16 26.12 -3.43 -0.95
CA GLY A 16 24.82 -3.91 -0.53
C GLY A 16 24.40 -3.19 0.75
N LEU A 17 23.40 -2.30 0.64
CA LEU A 17 22.61 -1.91 1.80
C LEU A 17 21.80 -3.13 2.24
N LEU A 18 22.35 -3.90 3.17
CA LEU A 18 21.57 -4.77 4.04
C LEU A 18 20.76 -3.84 4.96
N ALA A 19 19.57 -3.45 4.50
CA ALA A 19 18.59 -2.80 5.36
C ALA A 19 18.17 -3.82 6.43
N ALA A 20 18.61 -3.61 7.67
CA ALA A 20 18.11 -4.35 8.80
C ALA A 20 16.60 -4.10 8.91
N ALA A 21 15.80 -5.14 8.76
CA ALA A 21 14.36 -5.07 9.01
C ALA A 21 14.16 -4.68 10.48
N SER A 22 13.74 -3.43 10.70
CA SER A 22 13.34 -2.97 12.02
C SER A 22 12.00 -3.62 12.38
N PRO A 23 11.77 -4.01 13.65
CA PRO A 23 10.47 -4.53 14.06
C PRO A 23 9.39 -3.48 13.76
N ALA A 24 8.25 -3.93 13.26
CA ALA A 24 7.12 -3.08 12.88
C ALA A 24 6.61 -2.28 14.09
N GLN A 25 7.10 -1.05 14.23
CA GLN A 25 6.53 -0.03 15.10
C GLN A 25 5.71 0.91 14.21
N ALA A 26 4.49 1.23 14.65
CA ALA A 26 3.69 2.28 14.02
C ALA A 26 4.49 3.60 14.11
N LEU A 27 4.84 4.18 12.97
CA LEU A 27 5.49 5.49 12.92
C LEU A 27 4.41 6.56 12.98
N SER A 28 4.67 7.67 13.66
CA SER A 28 3.79 8.83 13.52
C SER A 28 3.96 9.46 12.13
N LEU A 29 2.90 10.08 11.61
CA LEU A 29 2.97 10.77 10.31
C LEU A 29 4.01 11.90 10.35
N GLN A 30 4.16 12.58 11.49
CA GLN A 30 5.20 13.59 11.68
C GLN A 30 6.60 13.00 11.50
N GLU A 31 6.90 11.86 12.13
CA GLU A 31 8.22 11.21 11.98
C GLU A 31 8.50 10.80 10.54
N ILE A 32 7.48 10.30 9.81
CA ILE A 32 7.63 9.95 8.40
C ILE A 32 7.95 11.19 7.55
N ILE A 33 7.26 12.30 7.80
CA ILE A 33 7.49 13.58 7.12
C ILE A 33 8.89 14.11 7.43
N ASP A 34 9.29 14.13 8.70
CA ASP A 34 10.56 14.68 9.15
C ASP A 34 11.76 13.85 8.67
N ASN A 35 11.64 12.52 8.68
CA ASN A 35 12.69 11.62 8.19
C ASN A 35 12.86 11.72 6.67
N GLY A 36 11.78 12.00 5.93
CA GLY A 36 11.77 12.17 4.47
C GLY A 36 12.21 10.95 3.66
N THR A 37 12.51 9.83 4.32
CA THR A 37 13.05 8.63 3.67
C THR A 37 11.91 7.76 3.16
N PRO A 38 11.97 7.25 1.92
CA PRO A 38 10.96 6.34 1.40
C PRO A 38 10.82 5.08 2.27
N ILE A 39 9.58 4.66 2.49
CA ILE A 39 9.24 3.46 3.25
C ILE A 39 8.91 2.34 2.28
N VAL A 40 9.66 1.25 2.37
CA VAL A 40 9.42 0.05 1.57
C VAL A 40 8.53 -0.91 2.36
N ALA A 41 7.38 -1.26 1.79
CA ALA A 41 6.49 -2.27 2.33
C ALA A 41 6.22 -3.31 1.23
N GLY A 42 6.89 -4.47 1.35
CA GLY A 42 6.92 -5.49 0.30
C GLY A 42 7.39 -4.94 -1.05
N ASP A 43 6.52 -4.92 -2.05
CA ASP A 43 6.82 -4.46 -3.41
C ASP A 43 6.34 -3.02 -3.68
N LYS A 44 5.90 -2.30 -2.64
CA LYS A 44 5.51 -0.89 -2.70
C LYS A 44 6.53 -0.02 -1.99
N ILE A 45 6.71 1.18 -2.52
CA ILE A 45 7.48 2.26 -1.92
C ILE A 45 6.54 3.43 -1.68
N PHE A 46 6.47 3.89 -0.44
CA PHE A 46 5.70 5.06 -0.03
C PHE A 46 6.66 6.21 0.27
N SER A 47 6.39 7.40 -0.26
CA SER A 47 7.31 8.55 -0.16
C SER A 47 6.58 9.88 -0.24
N ASN A 48 7.31 10.98 -0.08
CA ASN A 48 6.80 12.35 -0.26
C ASN A 48 5.54 12.64 0.58
N PHE A 49 5.54 12.19 1.84
CA PHE A 49 4.42 12.43 2.73
C PHE A 49 4.27 13.93 3.03
N THR A 50 3.03 14.40 3.02
CA THR A 50 2.64 15.76 3.39
C THR A 50 1.39 15.70 4.25
N TYR A 51 1.24 16.70 5.11
CA TYR A 51 0.10 16.79 6.00
C TYR A 51 -0.35 18.24 6.18
N LEU A 52 -1.67 18.44 6.17
CA LEU A 52 -2.31 19.71 6.49
C LEU A 52 -3.55 19.46 7.35
N SER A 53 -3.57 20.07 8.52
CA SER A 53 -4.78 20.20 9.36
C SER A 53 -4.62 21.41 10.26
N THR A 54 -5.74 21.97 10.70
CA THR A 54 -5.79 23.05 11.68
C THR A 54 -6.08 22.57 13.10
N THR A 55 -6.48 21.30 13.28
CA THR A 55 -7.02 20.79 14.56
C THR A 55 -6.38 19.50 15.05
N LEU A 56 -5.92 18.62 14.16
CA LEU A 56 -5.22 17.39 14.52
C LEU A 56 -3.74 17.54 14.12
N PRO A 57 -2.78 17.44 15.04
CA PRO A 57 -1.36 17.48 14.68
C PRO A 57 -0.88 16.14 14.10
N ALA A 58 0.08 16.17 13.16
CA ALA A 58 0.57 14.98 12.46
C ALA A 58 1.19 13.92 13.40
N ASN A 59 1.74 14.34 14.54
CA ASN A 59 2.33 13.44 15.53
C ASN A 59 1.28 12.60 16.28
N GLN A 60 -0.02 12.90 16.12
CA GLN A 60 -1.13 12.11 16.67
C GLN A 60 -1.73 11.14 15.65
N ILE A 61 -1.17 11.07 14.43
CA ILE A 61 -1.58 10.14 13.40
C ILE A 61 -0.56 9.01 13.33
N ALA A 62 -0.98 7.80 13.68
CA ALA A 62 -0.19 6.59 13.47
C ALA A 62 -0.31 6.14 12.02
N VAL A 63 0.80 5.76 11.40
CA VAL A 63 0.84 5.21 10.05
C VAL A 63 1.35 3.78 10.12
N ASN A 64 0.54 2.86 9.59
CA ASN A 64 0.82 1.44 9.55
C ASN A 64 0.86 0.98 8.09
N PHE A 65 1.93 0.30 7.71
CA PHE A 65 2.04 -0.35 6.40
C PHE A 65 1.65 -1.81 6.58
N VAL A 66 0.51 -2.20 5.99
CA VAL A 66 -0.14 -3.50 6.19
C VAL A 66 0.02 -4.35 4.93
N ASP A 67 0.35 -5.63 5.10
CA ASP A 67 0.30 -6.67 4.06
C ASP A 67 0.92 -6.29 2.70
N SER A 68 2.07 -5.57 2.71
CA SER A 68 2.86 -5.14 1.54
C SER A 68 2.16 -4.26 0.49
N SER A 69 0.86 -4.07 0.59
CA SER A 69 0.02 -3.45 -0.43
C SER A 69 -0.87 -2.35 0.13
N ALA A 70 -0.85 -2.14 1.45
CA ALA A 70 -1.74 -1.22 2.12
C ALA A 70 -1.02 -0.25 3.03
N VAL A 71 -1.59 0.94 3.17
CA VAL A 71 -1.21 1.94 4.17
C VAL A 71 -2.47 2.35 4.93
N GLN A 72 -2.38 2.36 6.25
CA GLN A 72 -3.46 2.73 7.15
C GLN A 72 -3.03 3.92 8.01
N PHE A 73 -3.89 4.92 8.07
CA PHE A 73 -3.79 6.06 8.97
C PHE A 73 -4.75 5.85 10.14
N GLY A 74 -4.20 5.88 11.36
CA GLY A 74 -4.94 5.75 12.60
C GLY A 74 -4.86 7.03 13.42
N ALA A 75 -6.00 7.64 13.72
CA ALA A 75 -6.07 8.82 14.58
C ALA A 75 -7.44 8.91 15.26
N ASN A 76 -7.74 10.03 15.91
CA ASN A 76 -9.06 10.30 16.46
C ASN A 76 -9.65 11.51 15.73
N TRP A 77 -10.10 11.31 14.49
CA TRP A 77 -10.82 12.36 13.76
C TRP A 77 -12.22 12.50 14.35
N ASN A 78 -12.48 13.55 15.13
CA ASN A 78 -13.79 13.75 15.75
C ASN A 78 -14.24 15.20 15.71
N SER A 79 -15.56 15.41 15.77
CA SER A 79 -16.18 16.74 15.70
C SER A 79 -16.07 17.58 16.98
N ALA A 80 -15.46 17.06 18.05
CA ALA A 80 -15.70 17.44 19.44
C ALA A 80 -17.18 17.31 19.87
N TYR A 81 -17.43 17.21 21.18
CA TYR A 81 -18.80 17.12 21.72
C TYR A 81 -19.42 18.52 21.79
N GLY A 82 -20.62 18.70 21.24
CA GLY A 82 -21.25 20.03 21.09
C GLY A 82 -21.08 20.67 19.71
N GLY A 83 -20.72 19.87 18.71
CA GLY A 83 -20.62 20.28 17.32
C GLY A 83 -19.22 20.79 16.94
N GLY A 84 -18.95 20.82 15.64
CA GLY A 84 -17.66 21.23 15.09
C GLY A 84 -17.28 20.48 13.84
N THR A 85 -16.08 20.80 13.34
CA THR A 85 -15.51 20.18 12.14
C THR A 85 -14.04 19.88 12.39
N MET A 86 -13.63 18.68 12.01
CA MET A 86 -12.24 18.28 11.95
C MET A 86 -11.93 17.84 10.52
N SER A 87 -10.88 18.43 9.96
CA SER A 87 -10.43 18.15 8.59
C SER A 87 -8.93 17.87 8.59
N SER A 88 -8.52 16.91 7.79
CA SER A 88 -7.12 16.55 7.57
C SER A 88 -6.90 16.23 6.10
N VAL A 89 -5.85 16.78 5.53
CA VAL A 89 -5.37 16.43 4.19
C VAL A 89 -4.03 15.73 4.31
N ILE A 90 -3.95 14.50 3.80
CA ILE A 90 -2.74 13.69 3.76
C ILE A 90 -2.37 13.49 2.29
N GLY A 91 -1.11 13.77 1.93
CA GLY A 91 -0.58 13.49 0.60
C GLY A 91 0.61 12.55 0.67
N TYR A 92 0.78 11.67 -0.30
CA TYR A 92 1.96 10.81 -0.44
C TYR A 92 2.09 10.28 -1.88
N THR A 93 3.23 9.71 -2.23
CA THR A 93 3.45 8.96 -3.47
C THR A 93 3.57 7.49 -3.15
N VAL A 94 2.87 6.65 -3.92
CA VAL A 94 3.09 5.20 -3.94
C VAL A 94 3.73 4.82 -5.27
N SER A 95 4.73 3.94 -5.25
CA SER A 95 5.33 3.38 -6.45
C SER A 95 5.63 1.88 -6.29
N VAL A 96 5.76 1.19 -7.41
CA VAL A 96 6.24 -0.20 -7.44
C VAL A 96 7.75 -0.21 -7.17
N SER A 97 8.21 -1.18 -6.38
CA SER A 97 9.62 -1.39 -6.07
C SER A 97 10.42 -1.71 -7.34
N PRO A 98 11.60 -1.10 -7.54
CA PRO A 98 12.41 -1.36 -8.72
C PRO A 98 12.88 -2.82 -8.76
N GLY A 99 12.91 -3.41 -9.97
CA GLY A 99 13.31 -4.80 -10.18
C GLY A 99 12.15 -5.80 -10.15
N VAL A 100 10.92 -5.33 -9.92
CA VAL A 100 9.69 -6.09 -10.13
C VAL A 100 8.97 -5.46 -11.32
N ASP A 101 8.77 -6.21 -12.40
CA ASP A 101 7.95 -5.78 -13.54
C ASP A 101 6.46 -5.84 -13.16
N ASN A 102 6.06 -5.12 -12.11
CA ASN A 102 4.66 -4.97 -11.69
C ASN A 102 4.17 -3.56 -12.04
N VAL A 103 2.87 -3.44 -12.25
CA VAL A 103 2.16 -2.17 -12.40
C VAL A 103 0.97 -2.14 -11.45
N ILE A 104 0.69 -0.96 -10.88
CA ILE A 104 -0.50 -0.68 -10.09
C ILE A 104 -1.69 -0.65 -11.05
N THR A 105 -2.68 -1.50 -10.80
CA THR A 105 -3.89 -1.66 -11.61
C THR A 105 -5.16 -1.27 -10.89
N GLY A 106 -5.06 -0.92 -9.61
CA GLY A 106 -6.21 -0.48 -8.86
C GLY A 106 -5.83 0.05 -7.49
N ALA A 107 -6.78 0.75 -6.90
CA ALA A 107 -6.68 1.28 -5.55
C ALA A 107 -8.03 1.11 -4.85
N GLY A 108 -7.98 0.74 -3.57
CA GLY A 108 -9.11 0.72 -2.66
C GLY A 108 -8.94 1.78 -1.58
N LEU A 109 -10.07 2.28 -1.10
CA LEU A 109 -10.20 3.18 0.02
C LEU A 109 -11.18 2.55 1.02
N ASP A 110 -10.70 2.31 2.24
CA ASP A 110 -11.51 1.77 3.32
C ASP A 110 -11.53 2.72 4.50
N PHE A 111 -12.65 2.75 5.21
CA PHE A 111 -12.85 3.59 6.36
C PHE A 111 -13.57 2.80 7.47
N ALA A 112 -13.05 2.90 8.70
CA ALA A 112 -13.54 2.12 9.84
C ALA A 112 -13.43 2.86 11.19
N GLY A 113 -14.08 2.27 12.20
CA GLY A 113 -14.14 2.84 13.54
C GLY A 113 -14.94 4.14 13.61
N HIS A 114 -15.99 4.27 12.79
CA HIS A 114 -16.88 5.42 12.91
C HIS A 114 -17.77 5.33 14.14
N VAL A 115 -18.09 6.50 14.69
CA VAL A 115 -19.16 6.69 15.65
C VAL A 115 -19.94 7.93 15.23
N ILE A 116 -21.24 7.78 14.97
CA ILE A 116 -22.12 8.89 14.61
C ILE A 116 -23.30 8.92 15.58
N ILE A 117 -23.52 10.07 16.21
CA ILE A 117 -24.62 10.32 17.14
C ILE A 117 -25.30 11.62 16.73
N GLY A 118 -26.59 11.56 16.41
CA GLY A 118 -27.35 12.72 15.97
C GLY A 118 -26.94 13.19 14.56
N ASP A 119 -27.05 14.49 14.29
CA ASP A 119 -26.68 15.10 13.01
C ASP A 119 -25.16 15.29 12.91
N ALA A 120 -24.46 14.20 12.62
CA ALA A 120 -23.04 14.17 12.34
C ALA A 120 -22.74 13.32 11.10
N ARG A 121 -21.60 13.56 10.46
CA ARG A 121 -21.15 12.80 9.30
C ARG A 121 -19.64 12.69 9.27
N ALA A 122 -19.17 11.62 8.67
CA ALA A 122 -17.79 11.40 8.30
C ALA A 122 -17.68 11.19 6.80
N THR A 123 -16.63 11.74 6.18
CA THR A 123 -16.36 11.59 4.76
C THR A 123 -14.86 11.49 4.55
N VAL A 124 -14.44 10.56 3.69
CA VAL A 124 -13.08 10.54 3.18
C VAL A 124 -13.14 10.59 1.67
N GLY A 125 -12.52 11.62 1.11
CA GLY A 125 -12.31 11.75 -0.32
C GLY A 125 -10.85 11.49 -0.66
N GLU A 126 -10.59 10.84 -1.79
CA GLU A 126 -9.24 10.62 -2.28
C GLU A 126 -9.15 10.89 -3.78
N THR A 127 -8.03 11.48 -4.19
CA THR A 127 -7.65 11.64 -5.59
C THR A 127 -6.28 11.01 -5.81
N LEU A 128 -6.21 10.11 -6.79
CA LEU A 128 -5.00 9.47 -7.27
C LEU A 128 -4.60 10.13 -8.59
N PHE A 129 -3.40 10.69 -8.65
CA PHE A 129 -2.83 11.34 -9.81
C PHE A 129 -1.80 10.40 -10.45
N ASP A 130 -2.08 10.01 -11.69
CA ASP A 130 -1.10 9.45 -12.60
C ASP A 130 -0.49 10.62 -13.38
N ASP A 131 0.62 11.14 -12.85
CA ASP A 131 1.33 12.27 -13.44
C ASP A 131 1.94 11.91 -14.82
N ALA A 132 2.22 10.61 -15.09
CA ALA A 132 2.81 10.18 -16.35
C ALA A 132 1.80 10.23 -17.51
N ASN A 133 0.53 9.88 -17.26
CA ASN A 133 -0.52 9.93 -18.27
C ASN A 133 -1.50 11.10 -18.09
N SER A 134 -1.26 11.98 -17.11
CA SER A 134 -2.16 13.11 -16.76
C SER A 134 -3.60 12.67 -16.48
N LYS A 135 -3.76 11.55 -15.78
CA LYS A 135 -5.06 10.99 -15.39
C LYS A 135 -5.29 11.11 -13.90
N ASN A 136 -6.54 11.34 -13.51
CA ASN A 136 -6.96 11.39 -12.12
C ASN A 136 -8.04 10.35 -11.87
N TYR A 137 -7.96 9.67 -10.73
CA TYR A 137 -8.97 8.73 -10.25
C TYR A 137 -9.49 9.23 -8.90
N GLY A 138 -10.80 9.13 -8.68
CA GLY A 138 -11.45 9.59 -7.46
C GLY A 138 -12.06 8.43 -6.70
N LEU A 139 -11.95 8.47 -5.38
CA LEU A 139 -12.56 7.54 -4.44
C LEU A 139 -13.27 8.33 -3.35
N GLN A 140 -14.44 7.88 -2.90
CA GLN A 140 -15.15 8.53 -1.80
C GLN A 140 -15.93 7.54 -0.94
N VAL A 141 -15.69 7.63 0.37
CA VAL A 141 -16.41 6.89 1.41
C VAL A 141 -17.05 7.85 2.39
N TYR A 142 -18.19 7.47 2.95
CA TYR A 142 -19.09 8.32 3.71
C TYR A 142 -19.93 7.51 4.68
N TYR A 143 -20.22 8.11 5.85
CA TYR A 143 -21.16 7.58 6.83
C TYR A 143 -21.81 8.71 7.62
N ASP A 144 -23.14 8.73 7.71
CA ASP A 144 -23.93 9.70 8.47
C ASP A 144 -24.88 9.06 9.50
N GLY A 145 -24.73 7.75 9.72
CA GLY A 145 -25.53 7.04 10.70
C GLY A 145 -26.89 6.60 10.18
N GLU A 146 -27.69 6.01 11.06
CA GLU A 146 -28.94 5.35 10.68
C GLU A 146 -29.98 6.36 10.15
N GLY A 147 -30.53 6.08 8.96
CA GLY A 147 -31.60 6.86 8.35
C GLY A 147 -31.13 8.01 7.43
N GLY A 148 -29.83 8.12 7.17
CA GLY A 148 -29.22 9.07 6.24
C GLY A 148 -29.17 8.59 4.78
N LEU A 149 -28.13 9.02 4.04
CA LEU A 149 -27.85 8.50 2.70
C LEU A 149 -27.39 7.03 2.77
N ALA A 150 -27.32 6.34 1.63
CA ALA A 150 -26.73 5.00 1.62
C ALA A 150 -25.25 5.10 2.02
N ASP A 151 -24.93 4.50 3.16
CA ASP A 151 -23.57 4.45 3.69
C ASP A 151 -22.61 3.79 2.70
N ASN A 152 -21.40 4.34 2.58
CA ASN A 152 -20.33 3.76 1.78
C ASN A 152 -19.03 3.68 2.60
N LEU A 153 -18.68 2.49 3.09
CA LEU A 153 -17.50 2.31 3.94
C LEU A 153 -16.24 1.95 3.17
N SER A 154 -16.38 1.57 1.91
CA SER A 154 -15.30 1.11 1.04
C SER A 154 -15.56 1.51 -0.40
N ASP A 155 -14.57 2.08 -1.08
CA ASP A 155 -14.64 2.39 -2.50
C ASP A 155 -13.39 1.85 -3.22
N SER A 156 -13.49 1.59 -4.53
CA SER A 156 -12.34 1.13 -5.31
C SER A 156 -12.41 1.60 -6.75
N THR A 157 -11.24 1.71 -7.37
CA THR A 157 -11.12 2.16 -8.76
C THR A 157 -10.06 1.35 -9.48
N SER A 158 -10.29 1.13 -10.78
CA SER A 158 -9.31 0.50 -11.67
C SER A 158 -8.41 1.55 -12.31
N VAL A 159 -7.14 1.21 -12.44
CA VAL A 159 -6.11 2.03 -13.09
C VAL A 159 -5.74 1.36 -14.41
N ASP A 160 -6.25 1.91 -15.52
CA ASP A 160 -6.02 1.42 -16.88
C ASP A 160 -5.53 2.56 -17.81
N PRO A 161 -4.34 2.44 -18.45
CA PRO A 161 -3.37 1.35 -18.28
C PRO A 161 -2.77 1.32 -16.88
N GLY A 162 -2.25 0.16 -16.46
CA GLY A 162 -1.54 0.05 -15.19
C GLY A 162 -0.29 0.95 -15.15
N VAL A 163 0.03 1.48 -13.97
CA VAL A 163 1.07 2.51 -13.78
C VAL A 163 2.10 2.08 -12.75
N THR A 164 3.31 2.64 -12.80
CA THR A 164 4.36 2.33 -11.82
C THR A 164 4.33 3.23 -10.59
N SER A 165 3.62 4.36 -10.65
CA SER A 165 3.49 5.29 -9.54
C SER A 165 2.18 6.08 -9.59
N LEU A 166 1.65 6.39 -8.41
CA LEU A 166 0.52 7.29 -8.21
C LEU A 166 0.87 8.27 -7.10
N ARG A 167 0.50 9.54 -7.28
CA ARG A 167 0.47 10.53 -6.22
C ARG A 167 -0.93 10.58 -5.62
N VAL A 168 -1.04 10.42 -4.31
CA VAL A 168 -2.30 10.32 -3.58
C VAL A 168 -2.52 11.60 -2.79
N ILE A 169 -3.72 12.15 -2.86
CA ILE A 169 -4.20 13.23 -1.98
C ILE A 169 -5.50 12.75 -1.35
N LYS A 170 -5.54 12.70 -0.03
CA LYS A 170 -6.66 12.22 0.77
C LYS A 170 -7.15 13.34 1.69
N SER A 171 -8.45 13.61 1.68
CA SER A 171 -9.15 14.49 2.63
C SER A 171 -10.00 13.64 3.56
N ILE A 172 -9.86 13.85 4.86
CA ILE A 172 -10.67 13.22 5.91
C ILE A 172 -11.42 14.33 6.62
N ASP A 173 -12.74 14.27 6.59
CA ASP A 173 -13.63 15.30 7.11
C ASP A 173 -14.67 14.67 8.03
N VAL A 174 -14.72 15.15 9.27
CA VAL A 174 -15.73 14.77 10.27
C VAL A 174 -16.41 16.03 10.75
N SER A 175 -17.74 16.05 10.71
CA SER A 175 -18.53 17.21 11.14
C SER A 175 -19.74 16.79 11.94
N ALA A 176 -20.15 17.65 12.88
CA ALA A 176 -21.36 17.46 13.67
C ALA A 176 -22.03 18.81 13.96
N ASN A 177 -23.36 18.80 14.06
CA ASN A 177 -24.17 19.97 14.36
C ASN A 177 -24.82 19.87 15.75
N GLY A 178 -24.87 20.98 16.48
CA GLY A 178 -25.55 21.05 17.77
C GLY A 178 -24.95 20.08 18.79
N GLN A 179 -25.78 19.22 19.39
CA GLN A 179 -25.31 18.22 20.38
C GLN A 179 -24.85 16.89 19.76
N ALA A 180 -24.73 16.84 18.43
CA ALA A 180 -24.26 15.65 17.73
C ALA A 180 -22.76 15.39 17.96
N PHE A 181 -22.34 14.17 17.65
CA PHE A 181 -20.95 13.74 17.73
C PHE A 181 -20.63 12.82 16.55
N GLY A 182 -19.52 13.10 15.88
CA GLY A 182 -18.97 12.24 14.84
C GLY A 182 -17.52 11.89 15.15
N ALA A 183 -17.11 10.67 14.85
CA ALA A 183 -15.73 10.23 14.90
C ALA A 183 -15.40 9.21 13.79
N VAL A 184 -14.12 9.16 13.40
CA VAL A 184 -13.48 8.13 12.57
C VAL A 184 -12.10 7.83 13.14
N ASN A 185 -11.72 6.55 13.14
CA ASN A 185 -10.45 6.13 13.71
C ASN A 185 -9.45 5.58 12.71
N PHE A 186 -9.93 4.96 11.63
CA PHE A 186 -9.06 4.28 10.68
C PHE A 186 -9.47 4.61 9.25
N VAL A 187 -8.47 4.98 8.46
CA VAL A 187 -8.61 5.19 7.02
C VAL A 187 -7.46 4.46 6.35
N ALA A 188 -7.77 3.55 5.42
CA ALA A 188 -6.78 2.71 4.77
C ALA A 188 -6.87 2.83 3.25
N ASN A 189 -5.73 2.65 2.61
CA ASN A 189 -5.65 2.38 1.19
C ASN A 189 -5.07 1.01 0.94
N THR A 190 -5.59 0.35 -0.08
CA THR A 190 -5.02 -0.85 -0.66
C THR A 190 -4.64 -0.57 -2.10
N PHE A 191 -3.53 -1.12 -2.58
CA PHE A 191 -3.09 -0.98 -3.97
C PHE A 191 -2.93 -2.36 -4.60
N THR A 192 -3.71 -2.61 -5.65
CA THR A 192 -3.62 -3.86 -6.42
C THR A 192 -2.70 -3.68 -7.61
N GLN A 193 -2.11 -4.79 -8.04
CA GLN A 193 -1.07 -4.78 -9.05
C GLN A 193 -1.02 -6.10 -9.80
N THR A 194 -0.60 -6.01 -11.05
CA THR A 194 -0.38 -7.15 -11.93
C THR A 194 1.03 -7.08 -12.51
N PRO A 195 1.60 -8.20 -12.97
CA PRO A 195 2.78 -8.15 -13.82
C PRO A 195 2.54 -7.18 -15.00
N GLY A 196 3.43 -6.21 -15.16
CA GLY A 196 3.51 -5.35 -16.33
C GLY A 196 3.90 -6.20 -17.53
N GLY A 197 3.22 -6.01 -18.66
CA GLY A 197 3.33 -6.87 -19.84
C GLY A 197 4.73 -6.97 -20.44
N GLY A 198 5.52 -7.92 -19.95
CA GLY A 198 6.05 -9.00 -20.78
C GLY A 198 5.11 -10.19 -20.63
N GLU A 199 4.96 -11.01 -21.68
CA GLU A 199 4.28 -12.30 -21.59
C GLU A 199 4.63 -12.97 -20.26
N ASN A 200 3.64 -13.50 -19.52
CA ASN A 200 3.92 -14.41 -18.41
C ASN A 200 5.04 -15.33 -18.89
N PRO A 201 6.26 -15.32 -18.29
CA PRO A 201 7.22 -16.34 -18.64
C PRO A 201 6.45 -17.66 -18.41
N PRO A 202 6.45 -18.59 -19.37
CA PRO A 202 5.84 -19.89 -19.15
C PRO A 202 6.35 -20.34 -17.78
N VAL A 203 5.46 -20.81 -16.91
CA VAL A 203 5.85 -21.37 -15.61
C VAL A 203 6.81 -22.50 -15.95
N ILE A 204 8.11 -22.22 -15.96
CA ILE A 204 9.16 -23.22 -16.09
C ILE A 204 9.16 -23.84 -14.71
N PRO A 205 8.68 -25.09 -14.55
CA PRO A 205 8.74 -25.74 -13.25
C PRO A 205 10.20 -25.72 -12.81
N GLU A 206 10.47 -25.13 -11.65
CA GLU A 206 11.83 -25.09 -11.12
C GLU A 206 12.40 -26.52 -11.08
N PRO A 207 13.70 -26.72 -11.36
CA PRO A 207 14.32 -28.03 -11.57
C PRO A 207 14.14 -29.03 -10.41
N ALA A 208 13.64 -28.60 -9.24
CA ALA A 208 13.18 -29.48 -8.18
C ALA A 208 12.06 -30.44 -8.64
N SER A 209 11.19 -30.02 -9.56
CA SER A 209 10.10 -30.85 -10.10
C SER A 209 10.61 -31.91 -11.09
N LEU A 210 11.66 -31.59 -11.87
CA LEU A 210 12.30 -32.53 -12.78
C LEU A 210 13.25 -33.51 -12.06
N ALA A 211 13.76 -33.14 -10.89
CA ALA A 211 14.56 -34.04 -10.04
C ALA A 211 13.73 -35.17 -9.38
N LEU A 212 12.40 -35.02 -9.29
CA LEU A 212 11.52 -36.01 -8.68
C LEU A 212 11.11 -37.16 -9.62
N LEU A 213 11.18 -36.97 -10.94
CA LEU A 213 10.90 -38.04 -11.90
C LEU A 213 11.88 -39.23 -11.81
N PRO A 214 13.22 -39.04 -11.75
CA PRO A 214 14.14 -40.17 -11.59
C PRO A 214 14.06 -40.82 -10.20
N LEU A 215 13.73 -40.06 -9.14
CA LEU A 215 13.56 -40.62 -7.78
C LEU A 215 12.31 -41.51 -7.65
N ALA A 216 11.22 -41.19 -8.36
CA ALA A 216 10.02 -42.02 -8.39
C ALA A 216 10.25 -43.40 -9.05
N ILE A 217 11.13 -43.46 -10.07
CA ILE A 217 11.47 -44.72 -10.75
C ILE A 217 12.39 -45.59 -9.88
N VAL A 218 13.35 -45.00 -9.17
CA VAL A 218 14.22 -45.73 -8.23
C VAL A 218 13.42 -46.26 -7.02
N GLY A 219 12.47 -45.48 -6.50
CA GLY A 219 11.57 -45.92 -5.42
C GLY A 219 10.69 -47.11 -5.81
N LEU A 220 10.20 -47.16 -7.05
CA LEU A 220 9.35 -48.26 -7.53
C LEU A 220 10.14 -49.55 -7.82
N ALA A 221 11.41 -49.44 -8.24
CA ALA A 221 12.28 -50.60 -8.47
C ALA A 221 12.73 -51.28 -7.16
N LEU A 222 12.98 -50.51 -6.09
CA LEU A 222 13.36 -51.06 -4.78
C LEU A 222 12.20 -51.80 -4.10
N ARG A 223 10.95 -51.35 -4.29
CA ARG A 223 9.77 -52.00 -3.70
C ARG A 223 9.49 -53.40 -4.29
N LYS A 224 9.85 -53.64 -5.57
CA LYS A 224 9.73 -54.97 -6.19
C LYS A 224 10.80 -55.98 -5.73
N ARG A 225 11.91 -55.52 -5.13
CA ARG A 225 13.00 -56.40 -4.70
C ARG A 225 12.91 -56.82 -3.24
N LEU A 226 12.11 -56.12 -2.43
CA LEU A 226 11.85 -56.41 -1.01
C LEU A 226 10.56 -57.24 -0.78
N ALA A 227 9.80 -57.53 -1.83
CA ALA A 227 8.58 -58.34 -1.78
C ALA A 227 8.78 -59.79 -2.29
N ARG A 228 10.02 -60.30 -2.29
CA ARG A 228 10.34 -61.71 -2.50
C ARG A 228 10.91 -62.30 -1.22
#